data_AF-A0ABD2PRU7-F1
#
_entry.id   AF-A0ABD2PRU7-F1
#
_cell.length_a   1.000
_cell.length_b   1.000
_cell.length_c   1.000
_cell.angle_alpha   90.00
_cell.angle_beta   90.00
_cell.angle_gamma   90.00
#
_symmetry.space_group_name_H-M   'P 1'
#
loop_
_entity.id
_entity.type
_entity.pdbx_description
1 polymer ?
#
loop_
_entity_poly.entity_id
_entity_poly.type
_entity_poly.pdbx_seq_one_letter_code
_entity_poly.pdbx_strand_id
1 'polypeptide(L)'
;MLGRSLSRGITSQASQLIRASNYFRGSTLKRNLSLLYTEKHEWFLAIDDGKGKVGISNYAQDKLGDIVFVELPQVGETLNISDKCAEVESVKAASEIYMPVSGTVVEVNKEVTETCALINKSPEDKGWLFVVELSKPAELKSLMSAEAYEDFIKSEEV
;
A
#
# COMPACT_ATOMS: atom_id res chain seq x y z
N MET A 1 39.60 -43.83 61.41
CA MET A 1 38.12 -43.69 61.41
C MET A 1 37.81 -42.56 60.43
N LEU A 2 37.25 -42.82 59.23
CA LEU A 2 35.80 -42.89 58.92
C LEU A 2 35.09 -41.60 59.39
N GLY A 3 34.39 -40.80 58.57
CA GLY A 3 33.84 -41.05 57.25
C GLY A 3 33.27 -39.78 56.57
N ARG A 4 32.57 -40.04 55.46
CA ARG A 4 32.11 -39.17 54.36
C ARG A 4 30.88 -38.30 54.69
N SER A 5 30.62 -37.27 53.87
CA SER A 5 29.37 -37.04 53.07
C SER A 5 29.10 -35.53 52.84
N LEU A 6 29.31 -34.98 51.63
CA LEU A 6 28.34 -34.58 50.57
C LEU A 6 27.49 -33.33 50.86
N SER A 7 27.69 -32.24 50.05
CA SER A 7 26.70 -31.69 49.07
C SER A 7 25.70 -30.68 49.68
N ARG A 8 25.29 -29.51 49.15
CA ARG A 8 25.28 -28.86 47.82
C ARG A 8 24.76 -27.40 47.97
N GLY A 9 25.00 -26.55 46.95
CA GLY A 9 24.20 -25.34 46.60
C GLY A 9 24.85 -24.01 47.01
N ILE A 10 25.54 -23.23 46.17
CA ILE A 10 25.21 -22.52 44.91
C ILE A 10 24.18 -21.39 45.06
N THR A 11 24.66 -20.14 44.93
CA THR A 11 24.09 -18.98 44.18
C THR A 11 24.98 -17.76 44.48
N SER A 12 25.31 -16.81 43.61
CA SER A 12 25.07 -16.58 42.18
C SER A 12 26.04 -15.42 41.83
N GLN A 13 26.93 -15.60 40.85
CA GLN A 13 27.74 -14.50 40.31
C GLN A 13 26.89 -13.71 39.31
N ALA A 14 26.63 -12.45 39.61
CA ALA A 14 26.01 -11.52 38.67
C ALA A 14 26.97 -10.36 38.44
N SER A 15 27.53 -10.28 37.24
CA SER A 15 27.76 -9.06 36.46
C SER A 15 28.74 -9.34 35.33
N GLN A 16 28.45 -8.78 34.15
CA GLN A 16 29.14 -8.89 32.84
C GLN A 16 28.51 -9.96 31.93
N LEU A 17 28.12 -9.73 30.67
CA LEU A 17 28.28 -8.60 29.75
C LEU A 17 27.41 -8.92 28.50
N ILE A 18 27.09 -7.88 27.72
CA ILE A 18 26.81 -7.89 26.26
C ILE A 18 25.37 -8.17 25.75
N ARG A 19 24.90 -7.15 25.02
CA ARG A 19 23.76 -7.07 24.10
C ARG A 19 23.63 -8.30 23.17
N ALA A 20 22.44 -8.84 23.04
CA ALA A 20 21.98 -9.46 21.80
C ALA A 20 20.44 -9.33 21.69
N SER A 21 20.02 -8.43 20.82
CA SER A 21 18.91 -8.59 19.88
C SER A 21 17.96 -9.77 20.15
N ASN A 22 16.88 -9.49 20.88
CA ASN A 22 15.70 -10.33 20.93
C ASN A 22 14.46 -9.42 20.91
N TYR A 23 14.20 -8.81 19.75
CA TYR A 23 12.86 -8.41 19.41
C TYR A 23 12.44 -9.26 18.20
N PHE A 24 11.49 -10.15 18.47
CA PHE A 24 10.60 -10.79 17.52
C PHE A 24 11.18 -11.89 16.59
N ARG A 25 11.15 -13.12 17.12
CA ARG A 25 10.91 -14.33 16.33
C ARG A 25 9.49 -14.27 15.75
N GLY A 26 9.41 -14.42 14.44
CA GLY A 26 8.30 -15.03 13.68
C GLY A 26 6.89 -14.90 14.24
N SER A 27 6.15 -13.90 13.75
CA SER A 27 4.76 -14.11 13.36
C SER A 27 4.66 -13.76 11.89
N THR A 28 4.27 -14.71 11.04
CA THR A 28 3.73 -14.44 9.71
C THR A 28 2.38 -13.75 9.89
N LEU A 29 2.40 -12.53 10.40
CA LEU A 29 1.28 -11.61 10.24
C LEU A 29 1.33 -11.26 8.76
N LYS A 30 0.38 -11.83 8.00
CA LYS A 30 -0.11 -11.22 6.77
C LYS A 30 -0.23 -9.73 7.13
N ARG A 31 0.69 -8.88 6.62
CA ARG A 31 0.56 -7.43 6.84
C ARG A 31 -0.86 -7.13 6.37
N ASN A 32 -1.72 -6.64 7.26
CA ASN A 32 -3.04 -6.14 6.89
C ASN A 32 -2.80 -4.84 6.12
N LEU A 33 -2.24 -4.97 4.91
CA LEU A 33 -2.18 -3.91 3.93
C LEU A 33 -3.65 -3.61 3.65
N SER A 34 -4.09 -2.42 4.07
CA SER A 34 -5.48 -2.02 3.93
C SER A 34 -5.65 -1.49 2.52
N LEU A 35 -6.25 -2.30 1.65
CA LEU A 35 -6.69 -1.91 0.32
C LEU A 35 -8.02 -1.18 0.46
N LEU A 36 -8.02 0.08 0.03
CA LEU A 36 -9.14 1.00 0.12
C LEU A 36 -9.44 1.59 -1.25
N TYR A 37 -10.66 2.04 -1.47
CA TYR A 37 -11.13 2.49 -2.78
C TYR A 37 -11.84 3.84 -2.69
N THR A 38 -11.81 4.58 -3.79
CA THR A 38 -12.59 5.80 -4.00
C THR A 38 -13.83 5.50 -4.85
N GLU A 39 -14.80 6.42 -4.84
CA GLU A 39 -15.95 6.38 -5.75
C GLU A 39 -15.56 6.57 -7.23
N LYS A 40 -14.33 7.06 -7.47
CA LYS A 40 -13.76 7.25 -8.82
C LYS A 40 -12.90 6.07 -9.27
N HIS A 41 -12.98 4.94 -8.55
CA HIS A 41 -12.31 3.68 -8.87
C HIS A 41 -10.78 3.71 -8.80
N GLU A 42 -10.20 4.68 -8.09
CA GLU A 42 -8.83 4.59 -7.63
C GLU A 42 -8.75 3.69 -6.39
N TRP A 43 -7.63 3.00 -6.23
CA TRP A 43 -7.32 2.26 -5.02
C TRP A 43 -6.13 2.85 -4.29
N PHE A 44 -6.13 2.68 -2.97
CA PHE A 44 -5.04 3.02 -2.07
C PHE A 44 -4.65 1.77 -1.28
N LEU A 45 -3.39 1.34 -1.36
CA LEU A 45 -2.85 0.23 -0.56
C LEU A 45 -1.83 0.77 0.42
N ALA A 46 -2.17 0.74 1.71
CA ALA A 46 -1.25 1.15 2.76
C ALA A 46 0.03 0.31 2.74
N ILE A 47 1.18 0.98 2.83
CA ILE A 47 2.50 0.37 3.03
C ILE A 47 3.14 0.95 4.29
N ASP A 48 4.42 0.69 4.53
CA ASP A 48 5.12 1.14 5.73
C ASP A 48 5.31 2.68 5.78
N ASP A 49 5.57 3.22 6.96
CA ASP A 49 5.93 4.63 7.20
C ASP A 49 4.90 5.69 6.76
N GLY A 50 3.61 5.39 6.88
CA GLY A 50 2.55 6.35 6.54
C GLY A 50 2.46 6.65 5.05
N LYS A 51 2.88 5.69 4.22
CA LYS A 51 2.81 5.75 2.76
C LYS A 51 1.76 4.79 2.23
N GLY A 52 1.34 5.02 1.00
CA GLY A 52 0.53 4.05 0.26
C GLY A 52 0.74 4.12 -1.23
N LYS A 53 0.57 2.97 -1.88
CA LYS A 53 0.52 2.88 -3.33
C LYS A 53 -0.87 3.29 -3.81
N VAL A 54 -0.92 3.96 -4.95
CA VAL A 54 -2.16 4.37 -5.63
C VAL A 54 -2.18 3.80 -7.03
N GLY A 55 -3.35 3.37 -7.51
CA GLY A 55 -3.58 2.96 -8.88
C GLY A 55 -5.08 2.94 -9.22
N ILE A 56 -5.42 2.38 -10.38
CA ILE A 56 -6.83 2.18 -10.79
C ILE A 56 -7.25 0.72 -10.55
N SER A 57 -8.50 0.53 -10.17
CA SER A 57 -9.07 -0.80 -9.89
C SER A 57 -9.15 -1.69 -11.13
N ASN A 58 -9.40 -2.98 -10.92
CA ASN A 58 -9.71 -3.89 -12.02
C ASN A 58 -10.96 -3.44 -12.81
N TYR A 59 -11.98 -2.92 -12.10
CA TYR A 59 -13.20 -2.43 -12.73
C TYR A 59 -12.91 -1.25 -13.67
N ALA A 60 -12.11 -0.28 -13.22
CA ALA A 60 -11.75 0.89 -14.03
C ALA A 60 -11.02 0.51 -15.32
N GLN A 61 -10.00 -0.36 -15.23
CA GLN A 61 -9.25 -0.75 -16.41
C GLN A 61 -10.12 -1.54 -17.42
N ASP A 62 -11.03 -2.40 -16.94
CA ASP A 62 -11.95 -3.14 -17.81
C ASP A 62 -12.90 -2.19 -18.57
N LYS A 63 -13.38 -1.12 -17.92
CA LYS A 63 -14.23 -0.10 -18.55
C LYS A 63 -13.48 0.76 -19.56
N LEU A 64 -12.22 1.07 -19.30
CA LEU A 64 -11.36 1.81 -20.23
C LEU A 64 -10.96 0.95 -21.44
N GLY A 65 -10.74 -0.34 -21.23
CA GLY A 65 -10.18 -1.26 -22.23
C GLY A 65 -8.66 -1.13 -22.34
N ASP A 66 -8.10 -1.43 -23.51
CA ASP A 66 -6.65 -1.49 -23.72
C ASP A 66 -5.98 -0.13 -23.50
N ILE A 67 -5.22 -0.01 -22.41
CA ILE A 67 -4.51 1.20 -22.01
C ILE A 67 -3.26 1.35 -22.86
N VAL A 68 -3.10 2.53 -23.46
CA VAL A 68 -2.02 2.86 -24.41
C VAL A 68 -1.16 4.02 -23.95
N PHE A 69 -1.61 4.79 -22.96
CA PHE A 69 -0.85 5.91 -22.43
C PHE A 69 -1.17 6.12 -20.94
N VAL A 70 -0.18 6.62 -20.21
CA VAL A 70 -0.30 7.05 -18.82
C VAL A 70 0.60 8.24 -18.56
N GLU A 71 0.03 9.29 -17.97
CA GLU A 71 0.76 10.42 -17.40
C GLU A 71 0.77 10.28 -15.88
N LEU A 72 1.97 10.30 -15.29
CA LEU A 72 2.18 10.15 -13.85
C LEU A 72 2.44 11.53 -13.20
N PRO A 73 2.12 11.69 -11.91
CA PRO A 73 2.45 12.91 -11.16
C PRO A 73 3.97 13.13 -11.05
N GLN A 74 4.37 14.32 -10.59
CA GLN A 74 5.78 14.58 -10.31
C GLN A 74 6.15 14.13 -8.89
N VAL A 75 7.29 13.47 -8.74
CA VAL A 75 7.86 13.19 -7.41
C VAL A 75 8.22 14.51 -6.71
N GLY A 76 7.78 14.66 -5.47
CA GLY A 76 7.91 15.88 -4.66
C GLY A 76 6.68 16.79 -4.72
N GLU A 77 5.73 16.52 -5.61
CA GLU A 77 4.48 17.27 -5.70
C GLU A 77 3.61 17.01 -4.47
N THR A 78 3.03 18.07 -3.90
CA THR A 78 2.12 17.98 -2.76
C THR A 78 0.72 18.38 -3.20
N LEU A 79 -0.22 17.45 -3.03
CA LEU A 79 -1.59 17.55 -3.54
C LEU A 79 -2.58 17.28 -2.41
N ASN A 80 -3.75 17.89 -2.49
CA ASN A 80 -4.87 17.60 -1.60
C ASN A 80 -5.71 16.45 -2.16
N ILE A 81 -6.51 15.84 -1.29
CA ILE A 81 -7.56 14.91 -1.70
C ILE A 81 -8.39 15.52 -2.84
N SER A 82 -8.72 14.70 -3.83
CA SER A 82 -9.48 15.08 -5.03
C SER A 82 -8.79 16.05 -6.01
N ASP A 83 -7.54 16.44 -5.78
CA ASP A 83 -6.75 17.11 -6.83
C ASP A 83 -6.42 16.10 -7.95
N LYS A 84 -6.45 16.53 -9.22
CA LYS A 84 -5.98 15.71 -10.35
C LYS A 84 -4.48 15.46 -10.18
N CYS A 85 -4.05 14.21 -10.26
CA CYS A 85 -2.65 13.82 -10.10
C CYS A 85 -2.08 13.01 -11.26
N ALA A 86 -2.91 12.31 -12.02
CA ALA A 86 -2.45 11.47 -13.12
C ALA A 86 -3.53 11.40 -14.22
N GLU A 87 -3.19 10.78 -15.34
CA GLU A 87 -4.13 10.51 -16.43
C GLU A 87 -3.81 9.17 -17.08
N VAL A 88 -4.83 8.40 -17.43
CA VAL A 88 -4.72 7.11 -18.12
C VAL A 88 -5.58 7.15 -19.36
N GLU A 89 -5.01 6.78 -20.51
CA GLU A 89 -5.74 6.75 -21.78
C GLU A 89 -5.71 5.34 -22.41
N SER A 90 -6.85 4.97 -22.97
CA SER A 90 -7.03 3.79 -23.81
C SER A 90 -7.27 4.22 -25.26
N VAL A 91 -7.41 3.23 -26.16
CA VAL A 91 -7.83 3.49 -27.55
C VAL A 91 -9.26 4.04 -27.67
N LYS A 92 -10.03 4.07 -26.58
CA LYS A 92 -11.45 4.46 -26.56
C LYS A 92 -11.75 5.69 -25.72
N ALA A 93 -11.01 5.91 -24.64
CA ALA A 93 -11.32 6.93 -23.64
C ALA A 93 -10.07 7.39 -22.89
N ALA A 94 -10.16 8.55 -22.27
CA ALA A 94 -9.20 9.07 -21.29
C ALA A 94 -9.88 9.16 -19.92
N SER A 95 -9.14 8.91 -18.85
CA SER A 95 -9.60 9.09 -17.47
C SER A 95 -8.55 9.85 -16.68
N GLU A 96 -8.99 10.96 -16.09
CA GLU A 96 -8.23 11.64 -15.05
C GLU A 96 -8.24 10.81 -13.77
N ILE A 97 -7.10 10.80 -13.08
CA ILE A 97 -6.89 10.12 -11.80
C ILE A 97 -6.73 11.19 -10.72
N TYR A 98 -7.45 11.01 -9.62
CA TYR A 98 -7.46 11.98 -8.53
C TYR A 98 -6.80 11.42 -7.27
N MET A 99 -6.25 12.31 -6.46
CA MET A 99 -5.65 11.93 -5.19
C MET A 99 -6.69 11.31 -4.24
N PRO A 100 -6.49 10.05 -3.77
CA PRO A 100 -7.41 9.44 -2.82
C PRO A 100 -7.28 10.04 -1.41
N VAL A 101 -6.11 10.64 -1.11
CA VAL A 101 -5.78 11.29 0.17
C VAL A 101 -4.81 12.43 -0.07
N SER A 102 -4.81 13.43 0.81
CA SER A 102 -3.83 14.52 0.77
C SER A 102 -2.43 14.01 1.14
N GLY A 103 -1.41 14.45 0.41
CA GLY A 103 -0.04 14.00 0.64
C GLY A 103 0.97 14.46 -0.40
N THR A 104 2.19 13.95 -0.27
CA THR A 104 3.30 14.22 -1.19
C THR A 104 3.63 12.96 -1.98
N VAL A 105 3.76 13.09 -3.30
CA VAL A 105 4.20 11.99 -4.17
C VAL A 105 5.68 11.71 -3.92
N VAL A 106 6.01 10.49 -3.52
CA VAL A 106 7.40 10.11 -3.16
C VAL A 106 8.01 9.11 -4.13
N GLU A 107 7.20 8.44 -4.95
CA GLU A 107 7.66 7.46 -5.93
C GLU A 107 6.65 7.38 -7.08
N VAL A 108 7.12 7.07 -8.28
CA VAL A 108 6.28 6.82 -9.46
C VAL A 108 6.72 5.53 -10.15
N ASN A 109 5.76 4.78 -10.69
CA ASN A 109 6.04 3.54 -11.39
C ASN A 109 6.40 3.79 -12.85
N LYS A 110 7.69 3.95 -13.15
CA LYS A 110 8.13 4.17 -14.54
C LYS A 110 7.82 2.99 -15.46
N GLU A 111 7.67 1.77 -14.92
CA GLU A 111 7.38 0.58 -15.72
C GLU A 111 6.04 0.71 -16.47
N VAL A 112 5.02 1.35 -15.88
CA VAL A 112 3.72 1.53 -16.56
C VAL A 112 3.77 2.54 -17.71
N THR A 113 4.73 3.47 -17.69
CA THR A 113 4.95 4.40 -18.82
C THR A 113 5.63 3.72 -20.00
N GLU A 114 6.47 2.72 -19.73
CA GLU A 114 7.14 1.92 -20.76
C GLU A 114 6.25 0.77 -21.25
N THR A 115 5.43 0.21 -20.36
CA THR A 115 4.55 -0.94 -20.62
C THR A 115 3.15 -0.68 -20.04
N CYS A 116 2.35 0.13 -20.73
CA CYS A 116 0.99 0.51 -20.27
C CYS A 116 0.06 -0.68 -20.03
N ALA A 117 0.22 -1.78 -20.79
CA ALA A 117 -0.55 -3.01 -20.62
C ALA A 117 -0.39 -3.66 -19.23
N LEU A 118 0.60 -3.24 -18.43
CA LEU A 118 0.74 -3.68 -17.04
C LEU A 118 -0.44 -3.22 -16.18
N ILE A 119 -1.01 -2.05 -16.46
CA ILE A 119 -2.20 -1.52 -15.78
C ILE A 119 -3.41 -2.41 -16.05
N ASN A 120 -3.58 -2.91 -17.29
CA ASN A 120 -4.64 -3.89 -17.59
C ASN A 120 -4.37 -5.26 -16.96
N LYS A 121 -3.13 -5.77 -17.03
CA LYS A 121 -2.80 -7.15 -16.61
C LYS A 121 -2.71 -7.34 -15.09
N SER A 122 -2.39 -6.29 -14.35
CA SER A 122 -2.10 -6.36 -12.91
C SER A 122 -2.49 -5.05 -12.20
N PRO A 123 -3.74 -4.56 -12.36
CA PRO A 123 -4.15 -3.21 -11.94
C PRO A 123 -3.89 -2.93 -10.45
N GLU A 124 -4.10 -3.94 -9.60
CA GLU A 124 -4.02 -3.82 -8.13
C GLU A 124 -2.74 -4.42 -7.53
N ASP A 125 -1.74 -4.74 -8.37
CA ASP A 125 -0.42 -5.21 -7.92
C ASP A 125 0.69 -4.48 -8.66
N LYS A 126 1.09 -4.94 -9.85
CA LYS A 126 2.21 -4.34 -10.60
C LYS A 126 1.83 -3.05 -11.34
N GLY A 127 0.55 -2.82 -11.59
CA GLY A 127 -0.02 -1.67 -12.27
C GLY A 127 -0.23 -0.43 -11.39
N TRP A 128 0.35 -0.40 -10.18
CA TRP A 128 0.37 0.79 -9.34
C TRP A 128 1.00 1.98 -10.09
N LEU A 129 0.49 3.19 -9.87
CA LEU A 129 0.89 4.40 -10.60
C LEU A 129 1.95 5.19 -9.83
N PHE A 130 1.69 5.46 -8.55
CA PHE A 130 2.57 6.25 -7.68
C PHE A 130 2.45 5.85 -6.21
N VAL A 131 3.39 6.31 -5.39
CA VAL A 131 3.35 6.23 -3.92
C VAL A 131 3.16 7.62 -3.36
N VAL A 132 2.23 7.76 -2.42
CA VAL A 132 1.98 8.99 -1.66
C VAL A 132 2.38 8.81 -0.21
N GLU A 133 3.06 9.80 0.36
CA GLU A 133 3.25 9.97 1.81
C GLU A 133 2.14 10.87 2.36
N LEU A 134 1.38 10.36 3.34
CA LEU A 134 0.15 11.00 3.78
C LEU A 134 0.43 12.22 4.65
N SER A 135 -0.21 13.35 4.33
CA SER A 135 -0.22 14.52 5.21
C SER A 135 -1.37 14.48 6.22
N LYS A 136 -2.47 13.77 5.92
CA LYS A 136 -3.68 13.68 6.75
C LYS A 136 -4.22 12.24 6.84
N PRO A 137 -3.68 11.38 7.73
CA PRO A 137 -4.10 9.98 7.84
C PRO A 137 -5.59 9.76 8.15
N ALA A 138 -6.27 10.75 8.74
CA ALA A 138 -7.70 10.67 9.04
C ALA A 138 -8.59 10.58 7.78
N GLU A 139 -8.10 11.05 6.62
CA GLU A 139 -8.82 10.99 5.34
C GLU A 139 -9.01 9.54 4.84
N LEU A 140 -8.20 8.58 5.31
CA LEU A 140 -8.41 7.17 4.97
C LEU A 140 -9.79 6.63 5.39
N LYS A 141 -10.43 7.27 6.38
CA LYS A 141 -11.77 6.87 6.85
C LYS A 141 -12.90 7.18 5.87
N SER A 142 -12.66 8.06 4.88
CA SER A 142 -13.65 8.34 3.83
C SER A 142 -13.53 7.39 2.65
N LEU A 143 -12.51 6.53 2.61
CA LEU A 143 -12.35 5.54 1.56
C LEU A 143 -13.17 4.28 1.88
N MET A 144 -13.58 3.59 0.82
CA MET A 144 -14.32 2.34 0.91
C MET A 144 -13.38 1.17 1.21
N SER A 145 -13.84 0.22 2.01
CA SER A 145 -13.21 -1.11 2.07
C SER A 145 -13.45 -1.87 0.76
N ALA A 146 -12.70 -2.94 0.53
CA ALA A 146 -12.93 -3.83 -0.62
C ALA A 146 -14.38 -4.36 -0.68
N GLU A 147 -14.96 -4.74 0.47
CA GLU A 147 -16.35 -5.21 0.54
C GLU A 147 -17.34 -4.11 0.14
N ALA A 148 -17.17 -2.90 0.67
CA ALA A 148 -18.04 -1.76 0.32
C ALA A 148 -17.90 -1.36 -1.16
N TYR A 149 -16.68 -1.45 -1.71
CA TYR A 149 -16.43 -1.17 -3.11
C TYR A 149 -17.06 -2.22 -4.05
N GLU A 150 -17.04 -3.50 -3.65
CA GLU A 150 -17.70 -4.57 -4.42
C GLU A 150 -19.22 -4.35 -4.52
N ASP A 151 -19.84 -3.91 -3.42
CA ASP A 151 -21.26 -3.55 -3.43
C ASP A 151 -21.53 -2.27 -4.24
N PHE A 152 -20.64 -1.30 -4.19
CA PHE A 152 -20.70 -0.07 -5.00
C PHE A 152 -20.69 -0.38 -6.51
N ILE A 153 -19.72 -1.15 -7.01
CA ILE A 153 -19.62 -1.46 -8.45
C ILE A 153 -20.82 -2.28 -8.94
N LYS A 154 -21.38 -3.16 -8.12
CA LYS A 154 -22.61 -3.90 -8.45
C LYS A 154 -23.79 -2.96 -8.65
N SER A 155 -23.86 -1.86 -7.90
CA SER A 155 -24.93 -0.87 -8.02
C SER A 155 -24.83 -0.01 -9.28
N GLU A 156 -23.63 0.12 -9.87
CA GLU A 156 -23.41 0.87 -11.11
C GLU A 156 -23.65 0.05 -12.38
N GLU A 157 -23.73 -1.28 -12.28
CA GLU A 157 -24.05 -2.17 -13.40
C GLU A 157 -25.55 -2.31 -13.67
N VAL A 158 -26.40 -1.70 -12.83
CA VAL A 158 -27.86 -1.84 -12.85
C VAL A 158 -28.55 -0.76 -13.67
#